data_AF-A0A069AMP8-F1
#
_entry.id   AF-A0A069AMP8-F1
#
_cell.length_a   1.000
_cell.length_b   1.000
_cell.length_c   1.000
_cell.angle_alpha   90.00
_cell.angle_beta   90.00
_cell.angle_gamma   90.00
#
_symmetry.space_group_name_H-M   'P 1'
#
loop_
_entity.id
_entity.type
_entity.pdbx_description
1 polymer ?
#
loop_
_entity_poly.entity_id
_entity_poly.type
_entity_poly.pdbx_seq_one_letter_code
_entity_poly.pdbx_strand_id
1 'polypeptide(L)'
;MIYLGNLMDTEEQNIKYVGMIHYKPSILGEEDLKSGILVDELPVQQYIENKEAKLFINIDTKEVFYRYTDIKSSMEDKVNSTEQTIADLTFQLMSNGVI
;
A
#
# COMPACT_ATOMS: atom_id res chain seq x y z
N MET A 1 -0.81 -10.62 8.80
CA MET A 1 -2.12 -9.97 8.58
C MET A 1 -1.93 -8.49 8.34
N ILE A 2 -2.19 -8.07 7.10
CA ILE A 2 -2.09 -6.73 6.55
C ILE A 2 -3.48 -6.38 6.04
N TYR A 3 -3.93 -5.15 6.28
CA TYR A 3 -5.22 -4.66 5.79
C TYR A 3 -5.05 -3.84 4.52
N LEU A 4 -5.88 -4.13 3.54
CA LEU A 4 -5.98 -3.43 2.26
C LEU A 4 -7.33 -2.72 2.20
N GLY A 5 -7.28 -1.40 2.27
CA GLY A 5 -8.45 -0.54 2.26
C GLY A 5 -8.48 0.37 1.05
N ASN A 6 -9.55 1.16 0.95
CA ASN A 6 -9.79 2.09 -0.16
C ASN A 6 -9.70 1.36 -1.52
N LEU A 7 -10.45 0.26 -1.63
CA LEU A 7 -10.49 -0.60 -2.81
C LEU A 7 -11.29 0.07 -3.92
N MET A 8 -10.60 0.53 -4.95
CA MET A 8 -11.23 1.19 -6.10
C MET A 8 -11.47 0.20 -7.23
N ASP A 9 -12.60 0.35 -7.92
CA ASP A 9 -12.91 -0.38 -9.14
C ASP A 9 -11.89 -0.12 -10.25
N THR A 10 -11.59 -1.16 -11.02
CA THR A 10 -10.73 -1.09 -12.20
C THR A 10 -11.50 -1.53 -13.43
N GLU A 11 -10.86 -1.51 -14.60
CA GLU A 11 -11.46 -2.03 -15.84
C GLU A 11 -11.86 -3.51 -15.71
N GLU A 12 -11.16 -4.26 -14.85
CA GLU A 12 -11.48 -5.64 -14.52
C GLU A 12 -12.32 -5.68 -13.24
N GLN A 13 -13.56 -6.17 -13.34
CA GLN A 13 -14.51 -6.24 -12.21
C GLN A 13 -13.95 -6.99 -10.98
N ASN A 14 -13.11 -7.99 -11.23
CA ASN A 14 -12.55 -8.87 -10.21
C ASN A 14 -11.25 -8.29 -9.61
N ILE A 15 -10.70 -7.24 -10.21
CA ILE A 15 -9.47 -6.60 -9.76
C ILE A 15 -9.82 -5.26 -9.15
N LYS A 16 -9.38 -5.05 -7.91
CA LYS A 16 -9.50 -3.78 -7.21
C LYS A 16 -8.13 -3.16 -7.02
N TYR A 17 -8.06 -1.86 -7.22
CA TYR A 17 -6.87 -1.07 -6.90
C TYR A 17 -6.83 -0.79 -5.40
N VAL A 18 -5.69 -1.02 -4.77
CA VAL A 18 -5.52 -0.80 -3.33
C VAL A 18 -5.01 0.60 -3.08
N GLY A 19 -5.87 1.47 -2.55
CA GLY A 19 -5.50 2.85 -2.21
C GLY A 19 -4.89 3.02 -0.83
N MET A 20 -5.06 2.06 0.09
CA MET A 20 -4.53 2.14 1.45
C MET A 20 -4.02 0.78 1.93
N ILE A 21 -2.81 0.76 2.50
CA ILE A 21 -2.20 -0.43 3.10
C ILE A 21 -1.95 -0.14 4.57
N HIS A 22 -2.42 -1.02 5.44
CA HIS A 22 -2.27 -0.87 6.88
C HIS A 22 -1.69 -2.15 7.50
N TYR A 23 -0.44 -2.09 7.97
CA TYR A 23 0.30 -3.26 8.48
C TYR A 23 -0.13 -3.71 9.89
N LYS A 24 -0.91 -2.91 10.60
CA LYS A 24 -1.46 -3.23 11.93
C LYS A 24 -2.98 -3.19 11.93
N PRO A 25 -3.68 -4.18 11.35
CA PRO A 25 -5.14 -4.18 11.31
C PRO A 25 -5.80 -4.14 12.70
N SER A 26 -5.12 -4.61 13.74
CA SER A 26 -5.64 -4.67 15.12
C SER A 26 -5.98 -3.31 15.75
N ILE A 27 -5.50 -2.19 15.17
CA ILE A 27 -5.83 -0.84 15.66
C ILE A 27 -7.05 -0.24 14.94
N LEU A 28 -7.48 -0.86 13.85
CA LEU A 28 -8.64 -0.42 13.09
C LEU A 28 -9.93 -0.91 13.76
N GLY A 29 -10.99 -0.10 13.69
CA GLY A 29 -12.30 -0.51 14.17
C GLY A 29 -12.86 -1.68 13.36
N GLU A 30 -13.80 -2.43 13.93
CA GLU A 30 -14.47 -3.52 13.21
C GLU A 30 -15.21 -3.04 11.95
N GLU A 31 -15.69 -1.79 11.94
CA GLU A 31 -16.34 -1.18 10.79
C GLU A 31 -15.37 -0.92 9.65
N ASP A 32 -14.16 -0.42 9.95
CA ASP A 32 -13.10 -0.24 8.96
C ASP A 32 -12.63 -1.58 8.40
N LEU A 33 -12.45 -2.58 9.26
CA LEU A 33 -12.02 -3.92 8.85
C LEU A 33 -13.01 -4.60 7.89
N LYS A 34 -14.31 -4.30 8.02
CA LYS A 34 -15.35 -4.80 7.09
C LYS A 34 -15.33 -4.14 5.72
N SER A 35 -14.73 -2.96 5.61
CA SER A 35 -14.68 -2.16 4.38
C SER A 35 -13.53 -2.57 3.44
N GLY A 36 -12.56 -3.34 3.94
CA GLY A 36 -11.40 -3.77 3.18
C GLY A 36 -11.15 -5.27 3.23
N ILE A 37 -9.94 -5.67 2.81
CA ILE A 37 -9.54 -7.07 2.74
C ILE A 37 -8.30 -7.29 3.61
N LEU A 38 -8.33 -8.33 4.43
CA LEU A 38 -7.19 -8.79 5.22
C LEU A 38 -6.44 -9.86 4.43
N VAL A 39 -5.13 -9.67 4.29
CA VAL A 39 -4.21 -10.61 3.65
C VAL A 39 -3.09 -10.97 4.62
N ASP A 40 -2.49 -12.15 4.47
CA ASP A 40 -1.41 -12.57 5.37
C ASP A 40 -0.11 -11.84 5.08
N GLU A 41 0.24 -11.75 3.81
CA GLU A 41 1.46 -11.16 3.27
C GLU A 41 1.17 -10.32 2.01
N LEU A 42 2.12 -9.45 1.67
CA LEU A 42 2.14 -8.70 0.42
C LEU A 42 3.30 -9.18 -0.44
N PRO A 43 3.13 -9.20 -1.78
CA PRO A 43 4.24 -9.48 -2.69
C PRO A 43 5.34 -8.44 -2.50
N VAL A 44 6.58 -8.82 -2.81
CA VAL A 44 7.71 -7.88 -2.76
C VAL A 44 7.60 -6.92 -3.95
N GLN A 45 7.48 -5.62 -3.67
CA GLN A 45 7.55 -4.58 -4.69
C GLN A 45 8.93 -4.58 -5.33
N GLN A 46 8.98 -4.65 -6.67
CA GLN A 46 10.23 -4.50 -7.41
C GLN A 46 10.37 -3.04 -7.86
N TYR A 47 11.58 -2.50 -7.77
CA TYR A 47 11.87 -1.23 -8.38
C TYR A 47 12.10 -1.43 -9.88
N ILE A 48 11.29 -0.76 -10.71
CA ILE A 48 11.48 -0.71 -12.16
C ILE A 48 11.66 0.75 -12.56
N GLU A 49 12.76 1.03 -13.26
CA GLU A 49 13.08 2.40 -13.67
C GLU A 49 11.96 3.00 -14.52
N ASN A 50 11.60 4.26 -14.22
CA ASN A 50 10.54 5.01 -14.91
C ASN A 50 9.14 4.37 -14.86
N LYS A 51 8.90 3.44 -13.94
CA LYS A 51 7.57 2.85 -13.71
C LYS A 51 7.11 3.06 -12.27
N GLU A 52 5.82 3.32 -12.12
CA GLU A 52 5.13 3.38 -10.84
C GLU A 52 4.53 2.01 -10.53
N ALA A 53 4.84 1.48 -9.35
CA ALA A 53 4.26 0.23 -8.87
C ALA A 53 2.92 0.50 -8.18
N LYS A 54 1.85 -0.03 -8.75
CA LYS A 54 0.49 0.08 -8.21
C LYS A 54 0.04 -1.28 -7.70
N LEU A 55 -0.45 -1.32 -6.46
CA LEU A 55 -0.90 -2.55 -5.83
C LEU A 55 -2.37 -2.83 -6.18
N PHE A 56 -2.65 -4.06 -6.57
CA PHE A 56 -3.99 -4.54 -6.88
C PHE A 56 -4.26 -5.86 -6.15
N ILE A 57 -5.54 -6.15 -5.94
CA ILE A 57 -6.01 -7.42 -5.40
C ILE A 57 -7.08 -8.02 -6.30
N ASN A 58 -6.98 -9.32 -6.54
CA ASN A 58 -8.06 -10.11 -7.10
C ASN A 58 -9.03 -10.50 -5.97
N ILE A 59 -10.29 -10.06 -6.04
CA ILE A 59 -11.27 -10.34 -4.99
C ILE A 59 -11.80 -11.78 -5.02
N ASP A 60 -11.69 -12.48 -6.16
CA ASP A 60 -12.09 -13.88 -6.28
C ASP A 60 -11.03 -14.81 -5.68
N THR A 61 -9.77 -14.60 -6.03
CA THR A 61 -8.65 -15.46 -5.59
C THR A 61 -7.95 -14.97 -4.34
N LYS A 62 -8.21 -13.72 -3.92
CA LYS A 62 -7.49 -12.99 -2.86
C LYS A 62 -6.00 -12.81 -3.13
N GLU A 63 -5.57 -12.96 -4.38
CA GLU A 63 -4.18 -12.74 -4.77
C GLU A 63 -3.88 -11.25 -4.91
N VAL A 64 -2.75 -10.84 -4.32
CA VAL A 64 -2.27 -9.47 -4.36
C VAL A 64 -1.07 -9.38 -5.29
N PHE A 65 -1.03 -8.38 -6.16
CA PHE A 65 0.04 -8.21 -7.15
C PHE A 65 0.28 -6.74 -7.50
N TYR A 66 1.49 -6.43 -7.97
CA TYR A 66 1.84 -5.11 -8.48
C TYR A 66 1.68 -5.04 -10.00
N ARG A 67 1.08 -3.96 -10.51
CA ARG A 67 1.19 -3.56 -11.92
C ARG A 67 2.10 -2.36 -12.03
N TYR A 68 2.93 -2.36 -13.06
CA TYR A 68 3.92 -1.32 -13.29
C TYR A 68 3.49 -0.47 -14.48
N THR A 69 2.99 0.73 -14.19
CA THR A 69 2.56 1.67 -15.22
C THR A 69 3.68 2.67 -15.48
N ASP A 70 3.88 3.05 -16.74
CA ASP A 70 4.85 4.07 -17.10
C ASP A 70 4.49 5.38 -16.38
N ILE A 71 5.48 5.95 -15.70
CA ILE A 71 5.33 7.24 -15.05
C ILE A 71 5.20 8.23 -16.20
N LYS A 72 4.00 8.79 -16.42
CA LYS A 72 3.88 9.96 -17.29
C LYS A 72 4.78 11.01 -16.66
N SER A 73 5.89 11.28 -17.33
CA SER A 73 6.95 12.18 -16.87
C SER A 73 6.40 13.60 -16.81
N SER A 74 5.61 13.91 -15.79
CA SER A 74 5.34 15.27 -15.35
C SER A 74 6.31 15.53 -14.21
N MET A 75 7.31 16.35 -14.50
CA MET A 75 8.51 16.61 -13.72
C MET A 75 8.27 17.26 -12.33
N GLU A 76 7.07 17.17 -11.74
CA GLU A 76 6.67 17.98 -10.57
C GLU A 76 6.37 17.20 -9.28
N ASP A 77 6.04 15.90 -9.30
CA ASP A 77 5.58 15.20 -8.09
C ASP A 77 6.64 14.37 -7.34
N LYS A 78 7.92 14.49 -7.74
CA LYS A 78 9.00 13.64 -7.23
C LYS A 78 9.50 13.96 -5.81
N VAL A 79 8.89 14.90 -5.10
CA VAL A 79 9.45 15.43 -3.82
C VAL A 79 8.57 15.20 -2.59
N ASN A 80 7.28 14.83 -2.67
CA ASN A 80 6.45 14.81 -1.45
C ASN A 80 6.13 13.45 -0.81
N SER A 81 6.31 12.31 -1.49
CA SER A 81 5.84 11.02 -0.92
C SER A 81 6.93 10.17 -0.24
N THR A 82 8.21 10.39 -0.57
CA THR A 82 9.31 9.62 0.05
C THR A 82 9.67 10.16 1.45
N GLU A 83 9.42 11.43 1.75
CA GLU A 83 9.77 12.04 3.04
C GLU A 83 8.79 11.63 4.17
N GLN A 84 7.54 11.29 3.85
CA GLN A 84 6.56 10.91 4.87
C GLN A 84 6.85 9.54 5.52
N THR A 85 7.45 8.60 4.78
CA THR A 85 7.76 7.26 5.31
C THR A 85 9.04 7.26 6.16
N ILE A 86 10.00 8.15 5.87
CA ILE A 86 11.26 8.25 6.63
C ILE A 86 11.05 8.93 8.00
N ALA A 87 10.13 9.89 8.09
CA ALA A 87 9.83 10.59 9.35
C ALA A 87 9.21 9.66 10.41
N ASP A 88 8.37 8.70 10.02
CA ASP A 88 7.75 7.77 10.97
C ASP A 88 8.77 6.72 11.49
N LEU A 89 9.71 6.32 10.62
CA LEU A 89 10.76 5.36 11.00
C LEU A 89 11.82 5.97 11.94
N THR A 90 12.11 7.27 11.83
CA THR A 90 13.04 7.96 12.76
C THR A 90 12.43 8.20 14.13
N PHE A 91 11.12 8.44 14.24
CA PHE A 91 10.47 8.61 15.55
C PHE A 91 10.45 7.33 16.39
N GLN A 92 10.25 6.17 15.75
CA GLN A 92 10.23 4.87 16.46
C GLN A 92 11.62 4.42 16.96
N LEU A 93 12.71 4.87 16.32
CA LEU A 93 14.07 4.59 16.78
C LEU A 93 14.50 5.50 17.94
N MET A 94 13.99 6.73 18.03
CA MET A 94 14.29 7.64 19.13
C MET A 94 13.54 7.32 20.42
N SER A 95 12.40 6.62 20.35
CA SER A 95 11.58 6.31 21.54
C SER A 95 11.98 5.02 22.27
N ASN A 96 12.83 4.17 21.69
CA ASN A 96 13.31 2.92 22.30
C ASN A 96 14.77 2.99 22.79
N GLY A 97 15.38 4.17 22.80
CA GLY A 97 16.68 4.43 23.40
C GLY A 97 16.54 5.00 24.81
N VAL A 98 16.06 4.19 25.76
CA VAL A 98 16.44 4.36 27.17
C VAL A 98 17.82 3.72 27.34
N ILE A 99 18.87 4.54 27.32
CA ILE A 99 19.93 4.64 28.35
C ILE A 99 20.83 5.84 28.04
#